data_AF-A0A1Q8EFU0-F1
#
_entry.id   AF-A0A1Q8EFU0-F1
#
_cell.length_a   1.000
_cell.length_b   1.000
_cell.length_c   1.000
_cell.angle_alpha   90.00
_cell.angle_beta   90.00
_cell.angle_gamma   90.00
#
_symmetry.space_group_name_H-M   'P 1'
#
loop_
_entity.id
_entity.type
_entity.pdbx_description
1 polymer ?
#
loop_
_entity_poly.entity_id
_entity_poly.type
_entity_poly.pdbx_seq_one_letter_code
_entity_poly.pdbx_strand_id
1 'polypeptide(L)'
;MNEETQTVEVVEDDNKVAAEPEQVITDQKGKKKYTDADVDDIINKKFAKFKAEQEKAESEAKKLAKMNAEDKQKYQLDKREQELADREAEIARRELTAEAKTILSERDLPIDLVDVVDLTDADSVRNSIDALQKSWEAAVQKGVADKMKGSAPMKKAPADSNEITKEQFDKMGYKDRNELIQKNPELYAQLKGK
;
A
#
# COMPACT_ATOMS: atom_id res chain seq x y z
N MET A 1 59.55 7.01 -7.66
CA MET A 1 59.38 8.44 -7.32
C MET A 1 60.73 8.90 -6.81
N ASN A 2 61.25 10.00 -7.37
CA ASN A 2 62.58 10.54 -7.12
C ASN A 2 62.83 10.77 -5.62
N GLU A 3 63.98 10.32 -5.14
CA GLU A 3 64.67 10.92 -4.01
C GLU A 3 65.83 11.76 -4.60
N GLU A 4 65.69 13.08 -4.56
CA GLU A 4 66.80 14.02 -4.77
C GLU A 4 67.17 14.61 -3.42
N THR A 5 68.41 14.34 -3.01
CA THR A 5 69.13 15.03 -1.94
C THR A 5 69.48 16.45 -2.36
N GLN A 6 69.27 17.44 -1.48
CA GLN A 6 70.01 18.71 -1.57
C GLN A 6 70.27 19.30 -0.18
N THR A 7 71.56 19.47 0.11
CA THR A 7 72.20 20.09 1.27
C THR A 7 72.34 21.61 1.07
N VAL A 8 72.12 22.43 2.11
CA VAL A 8 72.67 23.80 2.26
C VAL A 8 72.77 24.06 3.78
N GLU A 9 73.96 23.95 4.38
CA GLU A 9 75.02 24.97 4.55
C GLU A 9 74.86 25.76 5.87
N VAL A 10 75.92 25.67 6.67
CA VAL A 10 76.13 26.25 8.00
C VAL A 10 76.49 27.73 7.84
N VAL A 11 75.94 28.58 8.71
CA VAL A 11 76.56 29.88 9.04
C VAL A 11 76.61 30.00 10.56
N GLU A 12 77.84 29.90 11.08
CA GLU A 12 78.21 30.32 12.43
C GLU A 12 78.36 31.85 12.44
N ASP A 13 77.91 32.51 13.51
CA ASP A 13 78.37 33.86 13.86
C ASP A 13 78.55 33.96 15.38
N ASP A 14 79.78 34.31 15.75
CA ASP A 14 80.39 34.44 17.08
C ASP A 14 79.96 35.74 17.78
N ASN A 15 79.60 35.71 19.09
CA ASN A 15 80.17 36.68 20.06
C ASN A 15 79.84 36.44 21.56
N LYS A 16 80.91 36.17 22.32
CA LYS A 16 81.30 36.59 23.69
C LYS A 16 80.27 36.91 24.80
N VAL A 17 80.29 36.03 25.82
CA VAL A 17 80.63 36.20 27.27
C VAL A 17 80.30 37.51 28.02
N ALA A 18 79.55 37.40 29.12
CA ALA A 18 79.79 38.12 30.39
C ALA A 18 79.09 37.42 31.59
N ALA A 19 79.74 37.49 32.75
CA ALA A 19 79.60 36.67 33.96
C ALA A 19 78.36 36.95 34.87
N GLU A 20 77.88 35.85 35.48
CA GLU A 20 77.48 35.55 36.88
C GLU A 20 77.12 36.68 37.90
N PRO A 21 76.24 36.39 38.89
CA PRO A 21 76.67 35.57 40.03
C PRO A 21 75.65 34.54 40.57
N GLU A 22 76.24 33.57 41.26
CA GLU A 22 75.69 32.49 42.08
C GLU A 22 74.52 32.88 43.01
N GLN A 23 73.54 31.97 43.15
CA GLN A 23 72.89 31.71 44.44
C GLN A 23 72.67 30.21 44.64
N VAL A 24 73.50 29.65 45.52
CA VAL A 24 73.31 28.38 46.21
C VAL A 24 72.20 28.53 47.24
N ILE A 25 71.12 27.73 47.14
CA ILE A 25 70.23 27.42 48.27
C ILE A 25 69.98 25.91 48.31
N THR A 26 70.88 25.24 49.05
CA THR A 26 70.63 24.25 50.11
C THR A 26 69.43 23.29 50.00
N ASP A 27 69.78 22.00 49.93
CA ASP A 27 69.21 20.90 50.70
C ASP A 27 67.71 20.95 51.02
N GLN A 28 66.90 20.59 50.02
CA GLN A 28 65.66 19.88 50.32
C GLN A 28 65.94 18.39 50.18
N LYS A 29 66.28 17.73 51.30
CA LYS A 29 66.03 16.28 51.46
C LYS A 29 64.55 16.05 51.13
N GLY A 30 64.30 15.77 49.86
CA GLY A 30 62.97 15.58 49.31
C GLY A 30 62.32 14.44 50.05
N LYS A 31 61.40 14.76 50.97
CA LYS A 31 60.44 13.79 51.47
C LYS A 31 59.71 13.30 50.22
N LYS A 32 60.03 12.08 49.76
CA LYS A 32 59.36 11.48 48.59
C LYS A 32 57.87 11.63 48.82
N LYS A 33 57.20 12.38 47.94
CA LYS A 33 55.78 12.75 48.09
C LYS A 33 54.85 11.53 47.99
N TYR A 34 55.39 10.43 47.48
CA TYR A 34 54.75 9.13 47.29
C TYR A 34 55.73 8.04 47.72
N THR A 35 55.20 6.97 48.29
CA THR A 35 55.95 5.73 48.51
C THR A 35 56.03 4.93 47.22
N ASP A 36 56.97 3.99 47.13
CA ASP A 36 57.07 3.12 45.95
C ASP A 36 55.77 2.30 45.76
N ALA A 37 55.10 1.93 46.86
CA ALA A 37 53.77 1.31 46.84
C ALA A 37 52.68 2.24 46.27
N ASP A 38 52.71 3.54 46.59
CA ASP A 38 51.77 4.52 46.01
C ASP A 38 52.01 4.70 44.51
N VAL A 39 53.29 4.68 44.08
CA VAL A 39 53.66 4.78 42.67
C VAL A 39 53.21 3.54 41.90
N ASP A 40 53.45 2.35 42.44
CA ASP A 40 52.99 1.09 41.85
C ASP A 40 51.46 1.04 41.74
N ASP A 41 50.74 1.49 42.78
CA ASP A 41 49.29 1.59 42.75
C ASP A 41 48.79 2.55 41.66
N ILE A 42 49.44 3.71 41.51
CA ILE A 42 49.09 4.69 40.48
C ILE A 42 49.39 4.13 39.08
N ILE A 43 50.54 3.48 38.90
CA ILE A 43 50.94 2.88 37.62
C ILE A 43 49.99 1.74 37.26
N ASN A 44 49.69 0.84 38.20
CA ASN A 44 48.77 -0.27 37.97
C ASN A 44 47.36 0.22 37.64
N LYS A 45 46.84 1.24 38.34
CA LYS A 45 45.54 1.85 38.02
C LYS A 45 45.52 2.51 36.65
N LYS A 46 46.60 3.20 36.26
CA LYS A 46 46.71 3.83 34.93
C LYS A 46 46.88 2.78 33.82
N PHE A 47 47.68 1.75 34.06
CA PHE A 47 47.90 0.67 33.11
C PHE A 47 46.64 -0.15 32.89
N ALA A 48 45.90 -0.48 33.95
CA ALA A 48 44.61 -1.16 33.84
C ALA A 48 43.58 -0.32 33.05
N LYS A 49 43.51 1.00 33.30
CA LYS A 49 42.66 1.90 32.51
C LYS A 49 43.07 1.95 31.04
N PHE A 50 44.36 2.11 30.78
CA PHE A 50 44.91 2.16 29.42
C PHE A 50 44.65 0.85 28.66
N LYS A 51 44.86 -0.31 29.30
CA LYS A 51 44.56 -1.62 28.69
C LYS A 51 43.08 -1.77 28.37
N ALA A 52 42.20 -1.38 29.29
CA ALA A 52 40.75 -1.44 29.07
C ALA A 52 40.30 -0.51 27.94
N GLU A 53 40.88 0.69 27.83
CA GLU A 53 40.64 1.59 26.71
C GLU A 53 41.14 1.02 25.38
N GLN A 54 42.33 0.41 25.37
CA GLN A 54 42.89 -0.20 24.17
C GLN A 54 42.07 -1.41 23.71
N GLU A 55 41.68 -2.32 24.62
CA GLU A 55 40.82 -3.46 24.29
C GLU A 55 39.45 -3.01 23.78
N LYS A 56 38.88 -1.93 24.34
CA LYS A 56 37.62 -1.36 23.87
C LYS A 56 37.77 -0.74 22.48
N ALA A 57 38.84 0.01 22.23
CA ALA A 57 39.13 0.61 20.93
C ALA A 57 39.38 -0.45 19.85
N GLU A 58 40.09 -1.54 20.17
CA GLU A 58 40.32 -2.66 19.25
C GLU A 58 39.04 -3.46 18.96
N SER A 59 38.21 -3.68 19.99
CA SER A 59 36.89 -4.30 19.85
C SER A 59 35.97 -3.47 18.94
N GLU A 60 35.94 -2.16 19.16
CA GLU A 60 35.10 -1.24 18.40
C GLU A 60 35.62 -1.07 16.98
N ALA A 61 36.94 -0.99 16.77
CA ALA A 61 37.56 -0.98 15.45
C ALA A 61 37.33 -2.29 14.68
N LYS A 62 37.40 -3.46 15.33
CA LYS A 62 37.06 -4.76 14.71
C LYS A 62 35.57 -4.87 14.38
N LYS A 63 34.68 -4.32 15.22
CA LYS A 63 33.23 -4.30 15.00
C LYS A 63 32.85 -3.31 13.88
N LEU A 64 33.49 -2.14 13.84
CA LEU A 64 33.36 -1.14 12.77
C LEU A 64 33.96 -1.64 11.45
N ALA A 65 35.08 -2.35 11.47
CA ALA A 65 35.66 -2.96 10.27
C ALA A 65 34.77 -4.08 9.71
N LYS A 66 34.14 -4.88 10.59
CA LYS A 66 33.13 -5.87 10.18
C LYS A 66 31.83 -5.25 9.66
N MET A 67 31.37 -4.13 10.22
CA MET A 67 30.13 -3.44 9.78
C MET A 67 30.33 -2.36 8.69
N ASN A 68 31.38 -2.38 7.86
CA ASN A 68 31.60 -1.29 6.88
C ASN A 68 31.81 -1.71 5.42
N ALA A 69 31.86 -3.00 5.11
CA ALA A 69 31.85 -3.49 3.73
C ALA A 69 30.75 -4.56 3.53
N GLU A 70 30.70 -5.55 4.43
CA GLU A 70 29.74 -6.67 4.34
C GLU A 70 28.29 -6.21 4.52
N ASP A 71 27.98 -5.34 5.48
CA ASP A 71 26.60 -4.83 5.67
C ASP A 71 26.14 -3.94 4.50
N LYS A 72 27.05 -3.13 3.94
CA LYS A 72 26.75 -2.33 2.73
C LYS A 72 26.51 -3.24 1.53
N GLN A 73 27.32 -4.28 1.38
CA GLN A 73 27.19 -5.25 0.30
C GLN A 73 25.88 -6.03 0.45
N LYS A 74 25.55 -6.50 1.66
CA LYS A 74 24.29 -7.21 1.94
C LYS A 74 23.08 -6.31 1.67
N TYR A 75 23.08 -5.07 2.17
CA TYR A 75 22.00 -4.13 1.90
C TYR A 75 21.82 -3.85 0.40
N GLN A 76 22.91 -3.74 -0.36
CA GLN A 76 22.84 -3.56 -1.82
C GLN A 76 22.33 -4.80 -2.55
N LEU A 77 22.64 -5.99 -2.05
CA LEU A 77 22.12 -7.25 -2.58
C LEU A 77 20.63 -7.39 -2.26
N ASP A 78 20.24 -7.23 -1.00
CA ASP A 78 18.85 -7.29 -0.54
C ASP A 78 17.98 -6.29 -1.33
N LYS A 79 18.49 -5.06 -1.54
CA LYS A 79 17.79 -4.05 -2.35
C LYS A 79 17.65 -4.46 -3.82
N ARG A 80 18.68 -5.06 -4.42
CA ARG A 80 18.60 -5.56 -5.81
C ARG A 80 17.66 -6.74 -5.92
N GLU A 81 17.69 -7.66 -4.97
CA GLU A 81 16.81 -8.82 -4.94
C GLU A 81 15.35 -8.39 -4.82
N GLN A 82 15.06 -7.41 -3.96
CA GLN A 82 13.73 -6.81 -3.88
C GLN A 82 13.32 -6.12 -5.19
N GLU A 83 14.20 -5.33 -5.81
CA GLU A 83 13.89 -4.68 -7.09
C GLU A 83 13.63 -5.70 -8.20
N LEU A 84 14.38 -6.81 -8.22
CA LEU A 84 14.17 -7.90 -9.18
C LEU A 84 12.84 -8.61 -8.92
N ALA A 85 12.52 -8.92 -7.66
CA ALA A 85 11.26 -9.54 -7.28
C ALA A 85 10.06 -8.65 -7.62
N ASP A 86 10.13 -7.35 -7.34
CA ASP A 86 9.08 -6.38 -7.67
C ASP A 86 8.89 -6.29 -9.20
N ARG A 87 9.98 -6.30 -9.97
CA ARG A 87 9.91 -6.29 -11.44
C ARG A 87 9.33 -7.59 -11.99
N GLU A 88 9.72 -8.73 -11.45
CA GLU A 88 9.20 -10.03 -11.88
C GLU A 88 7.71 -10.14 -11.56
N ALA A 89 7.27 -9.68 -10.38
CA ALA A 89 5.86 -9.62 -10.01
C ALA A 89 5.07 -8.69 -10.95
N GLU A 90 5.62 -7.53 -11.30
CA GLU A 90 4.99 -6.59 -12.25
C GLU A 90 4.89 -7.18 -13.66
N ILE A 91 5.93 -7.89 -14.13
CA ILE A 91 5.90 -8.57 -15.43
C ILE A 91 4.85 -9.69 -15.43
N ALA A 92 4.88 -10.57 -14.42
CA ALA A 92 3.90 -11.65 -14.28
C ALA A 92 2.47 -11.10 -14.23
N ARG A 93 2.26 -10.00 -13.49
CA ARG A 93 0.96 -9.33 -13.45
C ARG A 93 0.54 -8.79 -14.80
N ARG A 94 1.45 -8.18 -15.57
CA ARG A 94 1.16 -7.68 -16.92
C ARG A 94 0.82 -8.81 -17.88
N GLU A 95 1.54 -9.92 -17.81
CA GLU A 95 1.28 -11.12 -18.62
C GLU A 95 -0.08 -11.71 -18.29
N LEU A 96 -0.37 -11.93 -17.01
CA LEU A 96 -1.67 -12.40 -16.54
C LEU A 96 -2.80 -11.43 -16.92
N THR A 97 -2.56 -10.12 -16.88
CA THR A 97 -3.53 -9.10 -17.31
C THR A 97 -3.83 -9.23 -18.81
N ALA A 98 -2.80 -9.45 -19.64
CA ALA A 98 -2.98 -9.61 -21.07
C ALA A 98 -3.70 -10.93 -21.40
N GLU A 99 -3.36 -12.01 -20.71
CA GLU A 99 -4.05 -13.30 -20.82
C GLU A 99 -5.52 -13.17 -20.38
N ALA A 100 -5.78 -12.56 -19.23
CA ALA A 100 -7.13 -12.31 -18.73
C ALA A 100 -7.98 -11.51 -19.74
N LYS A 101 -7.42 -10.45 -20.34
CA LYS A 101 -8.10 -9.67 -21.40
C LYS A 101 -8.41 -10.53 -22.63
N THR A 102 -7.49 -11.41 -22.99
CA THR A 102 -7.68 -12.34 -24.12
C THR A 102 -8.82 -13.30 -23.82
N ILE A 103 -8.81 -13.95 -22.65
CA ILE A 103 -9.86 -14.90 -22.23
C ILE A 103 -11.22 -14.20 -22.12
N LEU A 104 -11.27 -12.98 -21.57
CA LEU A 104 -12.50 -12.18 -21.51
C LEU A 104 -13.05 -11.92 -22.92
N SER A 105 -12.19 -11.47 -23.84
CA SER A 105 -12.60 -11.22 -25.22
C SER A 105 -13.05 -12.50 -25.94
N GLU A 106 -12.39 -13.63 -25.73
CA GLU A 106 -12.76 -14.93 -26.31
C GLU A 106 -14.12 -15.42 -25.83
N ARG A 107 -14.54 -14.99 -24.64
CA ARG A 107 -15.82 -15.33 -24.02
C ARG A 107 -16.91 -14.28 -24.25
N ASP A 108 -16.67 -13.32 -25.15
CA ASP A 108 -17.55 -12.19 -25.42
C ASP A 108 -17.90 -11.37 -24.16
N LEU A 109 -16.99 -11.35 -23.18
CA LEU A 109 -17.10 -10.55 -21.97
C LEU A 109 -16.36 -9.22 -22.15
N PRO A 110 -16.85 -8.12 -21.53
CA PRO A 110 -16.15 -6.84 -21.59
C PRO A 110 -14.72 -6.93 -21.03
N ILE A 111 -13.73 -6.47 -21.80
CA ILE A 111 -12.31 -6.49 -21.41
C ILE A 111 -12.01 -5.65 -20.17
N ASP A 112 -12.85 -4.65 -19.87
CA ASP A 112 -12.75 -3.79 -18.69
C ASP A 112 -12.98 -4.58 -17.39
N LEU A 113 -13.58 -5.78 -17.46
CA LEU A 113 -13.73 -6.66 -16.31
C LEU A 113 -12.39 -7.21 -15.79
N VAL A 114 -11.28 -7.03 -16.52
CA VAL A 114 -9.95 -7.43 -16.04
C VAL A 114 -9.59 -6.81 -14.69
N ASP A 115 -10.13 -5.62 -14.38
CA ASP A 115 -9.87 -4.92 -13.11
C ASP A 115 -10.46 -5.63 -11.89
N VAL A 116 -11.40 -6.56 -12.11
CA VAL A 116 -12.03 -7.38 -11.06
C VAL A 116 -11.64 -8.86 -11.14
N VAL A 117 -10.79 -9.24 -12.09
CA VAL A 117 -10.24 -10.60 -12.24
C VAL A 117 -9.13 -10.82 -11.22
N ASP A 118 -9.03 -12.03 -10.67
CA ASP A 118 -7.94 -12.40 -9.78
C ASP A 118 -6.68 -12.70 -10.60
N LEU A 119 -5.70 -11.80 -10.54
CA LEU A 119 -4.44 -11.85 -11.29
C LEU A 119 -3.29 -12.46 -10.46
N THR A 120 -3.59 -13.29 -9.45
CA THR A 120 -2.56 -13.93 -8.60
C THR A 120 -1.75 -14.98 -9.38
N ASP A 121 -2.44 -15.79 -10.18
CA ASP A 121 -1.86 -16.86 -11.00
C ASP A 121 -2.84 -17.25 -12.11
N ALA A 122 -2.39 -18.08 -13.06
CA ALA A 122 -3.18 -18.44 -14.24
C ALA A 122 -4.47 -19.22 -13.91
N ASP A 123 -4.48 -20.04 -12.85
CA ASP A 123 -5.67 -20.80 -12.45
C ASP A 123 -6.68 -19.87 -11.77
N SER A 124 -6.20 -18.95 -10.93
CA SER A 124 -7.01 -17.90 -10.32
C SER A 124 -7.66 -16.97 -11.36
N VAL A 125 -6.93 -16.62 -12.44
CA VAL A 125 -7.48 -15.87 -13.58
C VAL A 125 -8.65 -16.62 -14.22
N ARG A 126 -8.46 -17.89 -14.56
CA ARG A 126 -9.49 -18.70 -15.23
C ARG A 126 -10.72 -18.88 -14.35
N ASN A 127 -10.51 -19.24 -13.09
CA ASN A 127 -11.58 -19.48 -12.12
C ASN A 127 -12.40 -18.21 -11.85
N SER A 128 -11.74 -17.06 -11.73
CA SER A 128 -12.44 -15.79 -11.52
C SER A 128 -13.24 -15.36 -12.75
N ILE A 129 -12.70 -15.55 -13.97
CA ILE A 129 -13.44 -15.29 -15.21
C ILE A 129 -14.63 -16.25 -15.36
N ASP A 130 -14.48 -17.53 -15.06
CA ASP A 130 -15.58 -18.51 -15.07
C ASP A 130 -16.73 -18.08 -14.14
N ALA A 131 -16.40 -17.63 -12.93
CA ALA A 131 -17.38 -17.17 -11.96
C ALA A 131 -18.09 -15.88 -12.41
N LEU A 132 -17.34 -14.94 -13.00
CA LEU A 132 -17.87 -13.70 -13.57
C LEU A 132 -18.82 -14.01 -14.73
N GLN A 133 -18.41 -14.89 -15.65
CA GLN A 133 -19.22 -15.29 -16.80
C GLN A 133 -20.58 -15.84 -16.37
N LYS A 134 -20.57 -16.81 -15.45
CA LYS A 134 -21.80 -17.44 -14.95
C LYS A 134 -22.75 -16.43 -14.32
N SER A 135 -22.20 -15.50 -13.53
CA SER A 135 -22.99 -14.46 -12.86
C SER A 135 -23.56 -13.44 -13.86
N TRP A 136 -22.76 -13.06 -14.86
CA TRP A 136 -23.17 -12.16 -15.93
C TRP A 136 -24.29 -12.76 -16.78
N GLU A 137 -24.12 -13.99 -17.26
CA GLU A 137 -25.12 -14.70 -18.05
C GLU A 137 -26.44 -14.82 -17.30
N ALA A 138 -26.40 -15.18 -16.01
CA ALA A 138 -27.61 -15.25 -15.17
C ALA A 138 -28.31 -13.88 -15.04
N ALA A 139 -27.54 -12.80 -14.85
CA ALA A 139 -28.08 -11.45 -14.76
C ALA A 139 -28.70 -10.99 -16.09
N VAL A 140 -28.04 -11.25 -17.21
CA VAL A 140 -28.53 -10.93 -18.55
C VAL A 140 -29.81 -11.72 -18.87
N GLN A 141 -29.83 -13.03 -18.62
CA GLN A 141 -31.02 -13.86 -18.81
C GLN A 141 -32.20 -13.35 -17.98
N LYS A 142 -31.97 -13.01 -16.71
CA LYS A 142 -33.00 -12.42 -15.84
C LYS A 142 -33.51 -11.09 -16.40
N GLY A 143 -32.61 -10.19 -16.80
CA GLY A 143 -32.98 -8.89 -17.36
C GLY A 143 -33.77 -9.01 -18.66
N VAL A 144 -33.40 -9.95 -19.54
CA VAL A 144 -34.15 -10.25 -20.77
C VAL A 144 -35.52 -10.83 -20.43
N ALA A 145 -35.60 -11.79 -19.51
CA ALA A 145 -36.87 -12.37 -19.07
C ALA A 145 -37.81 -11.30 -18.49
N ASP A 146 -37.29 -10.38 -17.67
CA ASP A 146 -38.07 -9.29 -17.10
C ASP A 146 -38.54 -8.28 -18.16
N LYS A 147 -37.74 -8.01 -19.20
CA LYS A 147 -38.21 -7.24 -20.36
C LYS A 147 -39.25 -7.98 -21.18
N MET A 148 -39.09 -9.29 -21.38
CA MET A 148 -40.03 -10.12 -22.16
C MET A 148 -41.38 -10.31 -21.46
N LYS A 149 -41.43 -10.27 -20.12
CA LYS A 149 -42.70 -10.27 -19.38
C LYS A 149 -43.61 -9.09 -19.76
N GLY A 150 -43.07 -8.07 -20.43
CA GLY A 150 -43.80 -6.88 -20.86
C GLY A 150 -44.12 -5.97 -19.67
N SER A 151 -44.29 -4.68 -19.94
CA SER A 151 -44.92 -3.80 -18.95
C SER A 151 -46.30 -4.36 -18.62
N ALA A 152 -46.69 -4.32 -17.34
CA ALA A 152 -48.01 -4.76 -16.89
C ALA A 152 -49.08 -4.21 -17.84
N PRO A 153 -50.10 -5.02 -18.22
CA PRO A 153 -51.14 -4.57 -19.13
C PRO A 153 -51.64 -3.21 -18.64
N MET A 154 -51.63 -2.22 -19.54
CA MET A 154 -52.16 -0.89 -19.22
C MET A 154 -53.49 -1.10 -18.52
N LYS A 155 -53.65 -0.53 -17.32
CA LYS A 155 -54.97 -0.47 -16.69
C LYS A 155 -55.89 0.02 -17.79
N LYS A 156 -56.88 -0.80 -18.17
CA LYS A 156 -57.89 -0.39 -19.15
C LYS A 156 -58.29 1.02 -18.75
N ALA A 157 -58.26 1.96 -19.69
CA ALA A 157 -58.85 3.28 -19.48
C ALA A 157 -60.19 3.04 -18.78
N PRO A 158 -60.56 3.83 -17.75
CA PRO A 158 -61.86 3.67 -17.11
C PRO A 158 -62.84 3.57 -18.26
N ALA A 159 -63.48 2.39 -18.40
CA ALA A 159 -64.50 2.24 -19.41
C ALA A 159 -65.44 3.41 -19.13
N ASP A 160 -65.68 4.24 -20.14
CA ASP A 160 -66.77 5.20 -20.13
C ASP A 160 -68.04 4.37 -19.95
N SER A 161 -68.29 3.99 -18.71
CA SER A 161 -69.50 3.40 -18.22
C SER A 161 -70.45 4.57 -18.09
N ASN A 162 -70.89 5.04 -19.26
CA ASN A 162 -72.26 5.50 -19.43
C ASN A 162 -73.27 4.36 -19.17
N GLU A 163 -72.82 3.20 -18.69
CA GLU A 163 -73.65 2.20 -18.04
C GLU A 163 -74.20 2.76 -16.74
N ILE A 164 -75.47 3.11 -16.81
CA ILE A 164 -76.31 3.44 -15.67
C ILE A 164 -76.15 2.35 -14.60
N THR A 165 -75.62 2.72 -13.45
CA THR A 165 -75.52 1.83 -12.29
C THR A 165 -76.90 1.57 -11.68
N LYS A 166 -77.06 0.49 -10.92
CA LYS A 166 -78.34 0.15 -10.26
C LYS A 166 -78.85 1.28 -9.36
N GLU A 167 -77.96 1.91 -8.60
CA GLU A 167 -78.30 3.04 -7.73
C GLU A 167 -78.77 4.27 -8.52
N GLN A 168 -78.21 4.50 -9.71
CA GLN A 168 -78.68 5.55 -10.61
C GLN A 168 -80.04 5.19 -11.23
N PHE A 169 -80.23 3.93 -11.63
CA PHE A 169 -81.52 3.42 -12.11
C PHE A 169 -82.63 3.54 -11.06
N ASP A 170 -82.34 3.24 -9.80
CA ASP A 170 -83.28 3.33 -8.68
C ASP A 170 -83.69 4.79 -8.40
N LYS A 171 -82.81 5.74 -8.71
CA LYS A 171 -83.06 7.19 -8.60
C LYS A 171 -83.66 7.81 -9.85
N MET A 172 -83.69 7.11 -10.99
CA MET A 172 -84.28 7.61 -12.24
C MET A 172 -85.79 7.75 -12.16
N GLY A 173 -86.30 8.82 -12.74
CA GLY A 173 -87.73 9.03 -12.91
C GLY A 173 -88.36 8.05 -13.90
N TYR A 174 -89.69 7.96 -13.88
CA TYR A 174 -90.45 7.09 -14.79
C TYR A 174 -90.13 7.32 -16.27
N LYS A 175 -89.94 8.59 -16.65
CA LYS A 175 -89.60 8.98 -18.03
C LYS A 175 -88.25 8.40 -18.47
N ASP A 176 -87.22 8.56 -17.65
CA ASP A 176 -85.85 8.11 -17.97
C ASP A 176 -85.77 6.58 -18.00
N ARG A 177 -86.53 5.90 -17.13
CA ARG A 177 -86.67 4.44 -17.17
C ARG A 177 -87.36 3.96 -18.45
N ASN A 178 -88.42 4.64 -18.91
CA ASN A 178 -89.07 4.29 -20.17
C ASN A 178 -88.16 4.52 -21.38
N GLU A 179 -87.39 5.62 -21.38
CA GLU A 179 -86.38 5.83 -22.40
C GLU A 179 -85.31 4.74 -22.38
N LEU A 180 -84.91 4.26 -21.19
CA LEU A 180 -83.97 3.15 -21.05
C LEU A 180 -84.56 1.84 -21.60
N ILE A 181 -85.84 1.56 -21.36
CA ILE A 181 -86.53 0.40 -21.96
C ILE A 181 -86.50 0.48 -23.50
N GLN A 182 -86.71 1.66 -24.07
CA GLN A 182 -86.73 1.84 -25.53
C GLN A 182 -85.34 1.79 -26.17
N LYS A 183 -84.34 2.38 -25.51
CA LYS A 183 -82.98 2.51 -26.03
C LYS A 183 -82.12 1.27 -25.73
N ASN A 184 -82.32 0.64 -24.59
CA ASN A 184 -81.57 -0.55 -24.15
C ASN A 184 -82.41 -1.47 -23.22
N PRO A 185 -83.31 -2.29 -23.79
CA PRO A 185 -84.20 -3.16 -23.03
C PRO A 185 -83.47 -4.25 -22.24
N GLU A 186 -82.32 -4.72 -22.73
CA GLU A 186 -81.50 -5.73 -22.03
C GLU A 186 -80.87 -5.16 -20.76
N LEU A 187 -80.31 -3.95 -20.82
CA LEU A 187 -79.76 -3.27 -19.65
C LEU A 187 -80.85 -2.96 -18.62
N TYR A 188 -82.03 -2.53 -19.07
CA TYR A 188 -83.18 -2.34 -18.17
C TYR A 188 -83.55 -3.64 -17.43
N ALA A 189 -83.63 -4.77 -18.14
CA ALA A 189 -83.95 -6.06 -17.53
C ALA A 189 -82.88 -6.51 -16.53
N GLN A 190 -81.60 -6.29 -16.86
CA GLN A 190 -80.47 -6.60 -15.99
C GLN A 190 -80.45 -5.75 -14.70
N LEU A 191 -80.80 -4.47 -14.79
CA LEU A 191 -80.85 -3.56 -13.64
C LEU A 191 -82.10 -3.80 -12.76
N LYS A 192 -83.22 -4.19 -13.36
CA LYS A 192 -84.47 -4.54 -12.64
C LYS A 192 -84.39 -5.91 -11.94
N GLY A 193 -83.65 -6.87 -12.50
CA GLY A 193 -83.58 -8.25 -11.99
C GLY A 193 -82.51 -8.51 -10.93
N LYS A 194 -81.65 -7.53 -10.66
CA LYS A 194 -80.63 -7.58 -9.60
C LYS A 194 -81.15 -6.99 -8.29
#